data_AF-A0A2A4AIK4-F1
#
_entry.id   AF-A0A2A4AIK4-F1
#
_cell.length_a   1.000
_cell.length_b   1.000
_cell.length_c   1.000
_cell.angle_alpha   90.00
_cell.angle_beta   90.00
_cell.angle_gamma   90.00
#
_symmetry.space_group_name_H-M   'P 1'
#
loop_
_entity.id
_entity.type
_entity.pdbx_description
1 polymer ?
#
loop_
_entity_poly.entity_id
_entity_poly.type
_entity_poly.pdbx_seq_one_letter_code
_entity_poly.pdbx_strand_id
1 'polypeptide(L)'
;MRADVLNVNESQLASAQERILLEHSIDSGSRHFWVRGTATTGQTLHVGQQGVSISHMQAKCMGREYTLDRPNPFRRERRIYDASGNEIIRTRPTFKGVLEITDMRPQQVPDVDAAFLTYCCALVDAPKRRRI
;
A
#
# COMPACT_ATOMS: atom_id res chain seq x y z
N MET A 1 1.95 -17.16 10.41
CA MET A 1 1.59 -16.27 9.28
C MET A 1 0.18 -15.78 9.55
N ARG A 2 0.00 -14.48 9.76
CA ARG A 2 -1.32 -13.88 10.03
C ARG A 2 -1.87 -13.37 8.71
N ALA A 3 -3.14 -13.66 8.44
CA ALA A 3 -3.84 -13.12 7.30
C ALA A 3 -4.71 -11.95 7.76
N ASP A 4 -4.60 -10.80 7.10
CA ASP A 4 -5.47 -9.65 7.32
C ASP A 4 -6.44 -9.52 6.15
N VAL A 5 -7.57 -8.84 6.36
CA VAL A 5 -8.55 -8.57 5.30
C VAL A 5 -8.68 -7.07 5.13
N LEU A 6 -8.38 -6.58 3.92
CA LEU A 6 -8.66 -5.19 3.55
C LEU A 6 -10.02 -5.14 2.86
N ASN A 7 -10.94 -4.39 3.46
CA ASN A 7 -12.21 -4.05 2.85
C ASN A 7 -12.04 -2.76 2.06
N VAL A 8 -12.20 -2.83 0.74
CA VAL A 8 -12.21 -1.65 -0.12
C VAL A 8 -13.66 -1.16 -0.19
N ASN A 9 -13.95 -0.07 0.50
CA ASN A 9 -15.24 0.60 0.37
C ASN A 9 -15.07 1.70 -0.69
N GLU A 10 -15.86 1.65 -1.76
CA GLU A 10 -15.94 2.75 -2.72
C GLU A 10 -16.37 4.04 -2.03
N SER A 11 -15.69 5.12 -2.38
CA SER A 11 -16.24 6.46 -2.23
C SER A 11 -17.45 6.61 -3.20
N GLN A 12 -18.64 6.34 -2.67
CA GLN A 12 -19.98 6.77 -3.14
C GLN A 12 -20.54 6.32 -4.50
N LEU A 13 -19.88 5.55 -5.37
CA LEU A 13 -20.54 5.08 -6.61
C LEU A 13 -20.09 3.65 -7.02
N ALA A 14 -20.96 2.65 -6.77
CA ALA A 14 -21.04 1.29 -7.41
C ALA A 14 -20.82 -0.03 -6.60
N SER A 15 -21.51 -0.23 -5.47
CA SER A 15 -22.13 -1.52 -5.04
C SER A 15 -21.32 -2.85 -4.95
N ALA A 16 -20.01 -2.92 -5.22
CA ALA A 16 -19.24 -4.17 -5.10
C ALA A 16 -18.19 -4.05 -3.98
N GLN A 17 -18.48 -4.68 -2.85
CA GLN A 17 -17.58 -4.70 -1.69
C GLN A 17 -16.41 -5.66 -1.98
N GLU A 18 -15.32 -5.14 -2.54
CA GLU A 18 -14.15 -5.94 -2.85
C GLU A 18 -13.31 -6.20 -1.59
N ARG A 19 -12.97 -7.48 -1.37
CA ARG A 19 -12.15 -7.91 -0.23
C ARG A 19 -10.82 -8.42 -0.75
N ILE A 20 -9.74 -7.96 -0.11
CA ILE A 20 -8.40 -8.43 -0.40
C ILE A 20 -7.92 -9.24 0.80
N LEU A 21 -7.64 -10.53 0.58
CA LEU A 21 -6.94 -11.36 1.55
C LEU A 21 -5.45 -10.99 1.52
N LEU A 22 -4.89 -10.64 2.66
CA LEU A 22 -3.54 -10.11 2.77
C LEU A 22 -2.63 -11.05 3.54
N GLU A 23 -1.42 -11.18 3.03
CA GLU A 23 -0.30 -11.87 3.67
C GLU A 23 0.89 -10.92 3.67
N HIS A 24 1.58 -10.76 4.80
CA HIS A 24 2.71 -9.85 4.87
C HIS A 24 3.84 -10.31 5.79
N SER A 25 5.03 -9.78 5.52
CA SER A 25 6.26 -10.23 6.15
C SER A 25 6.51 -9.70 7.56
N ILE A 26 5.72 -8.71 8.03
CA ILE A 26 5.86 -8.09 9.36
C ILE A 26 5.74 -9.12 10.49
N ASP A 27 4.94 -10.17 10.29
CA ASP A 27 4.68 -11.20 11.30
C ASP A 27 5.47 -12.49 11.05
N SER A 28 6.32 -12.54 10.02
CA SER A 28 7.06 -13.74 9.63
C SER A 28 8.54 -13.72 9.99
N GLY A 29 9.04 -12.63 10.60
CA GLY A 29 10.46 -12.47 10.93
C GLY A 29 11.37 -12.24 9.71
N SER A 30 10.78 -12.03 8.53
CA SER A 30 11.52 -11.73 7.30
C SER A 30 12.32 -10.44 7.43
N ARG A 31 13.55 -10.46 6.91
CA ARG A 31 14.42 -9.27 6.83
C ARG A 31 13.98 -8.29 5.76
N HIS A 32 13.21 -8.76 4.77
CA HIS A 32 12.69 -7.96 3.66
C HIS A 32 11.18 -7.78 3.80
N PHE A 33 10.71 -6.55 3.60
CA PHE A 33 9.29 -6.26 3.57
C PHE A 33 8.63 -6.76 2.28
N TRP A 34 7.50 -7.44 2.43
CA TRP A 34 6.62 -7.75 1.31
C TRP A 34 5.18 -7.90 1.80
N VAL A 35 4.24 -7.67 0.89
CA VAL A 35 2.79 -7.89 1.07
C VAL A 35 2.24 -8.54 -0.19
N ARG A 36 1.44 -9.59 -0.02
CA ARG A 36 0.66 -10.21 -1.07
C ARG A 36 -0.81 -10.02 -0.77
N GLY A 37 -1.58 -9.67 -1.80
CA GLY A 37 -3.02 -9.53 -1.78
C GLY A 37 -3.65 -10.49 -2.77
N THR A 38 -4.78 -11.09 -2.40
CA THR A 38 -5.65 -11.82 -3.33
C THR A 38 -7.04 -11.22 -3.25
N ALA A 39 -7.46 -10.58 -4.35
CA ALA A 39 -8.80 -10.04 -4.49
C ALA A 39 -9.83 -11.18 -4.59
N THR A 40 -11.10 -10.88 -4.31
CA THR A 40 -12.22 -11.84 -4.47
C THR A 40 -12.38 -12.36 -5.90
N THR A 41 -11.87 -11.63 -6.89
CA THR A 41 -11.82 -12.04 -8.30
C THR A 41 -10.71 -13.07 -8.60
N GLY A 42 -9.88 -13.41 -7.61
CA GLY A 42 -8.70 -14.25 -7.77
C GLY A 42 -7.46 -13.52 -8.29
N GLN A 43 -7.58 -12.24 -8.63
CA GLN A 43 -6.44 -11.44 -9.08
C GLN A 43 -5.48 -11.15 -7.92
N THR A 44 -4.19 -11.21 -8.22
CA THR A 44 -3.14 -11.02 -7.22
C THR A 44 -2.59 -9.59 -7.25
N LEU A 45 -2.26 -9.10 -6.06
CA LEU A 45 -1.55 -7.86 -5.83
C LEU A 45 -0.30 -8.17 -5.02
N HIS A 46 0.80 -7.46 -5.27
CA HIS A 46 2.05 -7.68 -4.55
C HIS A 46 2.81 -6.37 -4.40
N VAL A 47 3.39 -6.14 -3.22
CA VAL A 47 4.37 -5.09 -2.93
C VAL A 47 5.60 -5.76 -2.32
N GLY A 48 6.79 -5.36 -2.77
CA GLY A 48 8.06 -5.83 -2.22
C GLY A 48 9.08 -4.72 -2.11
N GLN A 49 9.84 -4.72 -1.02
CA GLN A 49 11.01 -3.87 -0.85
C GLN A 49 12.04 -4.13 -1.96
N GLN A 50 12.55 -3.05 -2.56
CA GLN A 50 13.65 -3.10 -3.51
C GLN A 50 14.95 -2.68 -2.83
N GLY A 51 15.92 -3.60 -2.80
CA GLY A 51 17.21 -3.38 -2.17
C GLY A 51 17.19 -3.44 -0.64
N VAL A 52 18.10 -2.70 0.00
CA VAL A 52 18.39 -2.82 1.44
C VAL A 52 17.46 -1.99 2.32
N SER A 53 16.98 -0.85 1.82
CA SER A 53 16.07 0.04 2.56
C SER A 53 14.63 -0.16 2.12
N ILE A 54 13.69 -0.01 3.07
CA ILE A 54 12.26 0.07 2.80
C ILE A 54 11.86 1.34 2.01
N SER A 55 12.78 2.28 1.83
CA SER A 55 12.53 3.54 1.12
C SER A 55 12.02 3.33 -0.31
N HIS A 56 12.45 2.27 -0.99
CA HIS A 56 12.03 1.95 -2.36
C HIS A 56 11.28 0.63 -2.36
N MET A 57 10.05 0.63 -2.88
CA MET A 57 9.25 -0.57 -3.04
C MET A 57 8.68 -0.64 -4.46
N GLN A 58 8.60 -1.86 -4.98
CA GLN A 58 7.93 -2.14 -6.26
C GLN A 58 6.60 -2.81 -5.96
N ALA A 59 5.58 -2.46 -6.73
CA ALA A 59 4.30 -3.15 -6.68
C ALA A 59 3.85 -3.63 -8.04
N LYS A 60 3.06 -4.69 -8.03
CA LYS A 60 2.29 -5.18 -9.17
C LYS A 60 0.87 -5.50 -8.72
N CYS A 61 -0.11 -4.75 -9.21
CA CYS A 61 -1.53 -4.91 -8.90
C CYS A 61 -2.27 -5.32 -10.16
N MET A 62 -2.77 -6.56 -10.22
CA MET A 62 -3.56 -7.04 -11.36
C MET A 62 -2.90 -6.79 -12.74
N GLY A 63 -1.57 -6.87 -12.80
CA GLY A 63 -0.79 -6.61 -14.02
C GLY A 63 -0.25 -5.19 -14.18
N ARG A 64 -0.74 -4.21 -13.41
CA ARG A 64 -0.26 -2.82 -13.40
C ARG A 64 0.91 -2.67 -12.46
N GLU A 65 1.94 -1.93 -12.88
CA GLU A 65 3.16 -1.73 -12.10
C GLU A 65 3.18 -0.35 -11.44
N TYR A 66 3.69 -0.32 -10.22
CA TYR A 66 3.84 0.90 -9.44
C TYR A 66 5.18 0.93 -8.72
N THR A 67 5.66 2.14 -8.48
CA THR A 67 6.82 2.41 -7.61
C THR A 67 6.33 3.21 -6.42
N LEU A 68 6.74 2.80 -5.21
CA LEU A 68 6.44 3.52 -3.99
C LEU A 68 7.74 3.97 -3.37
N ASP A 69 7.94 5.27 -3.29
CA ASP A 69 9.21 5.85 -2.86
C ASP A 69 9.05 6.80 -1.68
N ARG A 70 9.96 6.66 -0.72
CA ARG A 70 10.19 7.63 0.34
C ARG A 70 11.32 8.56 -0.11
N PRO A 71 11.05 9.76 -0.62
CA PRO A 71 12.08 10.69 -1.11
C PRO A 71 13.00 11.19 0.00
N ASN A 72 12.54 11.20 1.26
CA ASN A 72 13.36 11.56 2.40
C ASN A 72 13.23 10.50 3.49
N PRO A 73 14.28 9.72 3.82
CA PRO A 73 14.19 8.61 4.76
C PRO A 73 13.74 9.02 6.18
N PHE A 74 13.94 10.28 6.57
CA PHE A 74 13.53 10.83 7.87
C PHE A 74 12.07 11.31 7.87
N ARG A 75 11.53 11.66 6.70
CA ARG A 75 10.11 11.99 6.55
C ARG A 75 9.38 10.76 6.07
N ARG A 76 8.41 10.32 6.85
CA ARG A 76 7.62 9.13 6.51
C ARG A 76 6.59 9.37 5.39
N GLU A 77 6.80 10.39 4.57
CA GLU A 77 5.99 10.69 3.38
C GLU A 77 6.40 9.73 2.26
N ARG A 78 5.42 9.24 1.50
CA ARG A 78 5.64 8.33 0.39
C ARG A 78 4.88 8.78 -0.84
N ARG A 79 5.55 8.72 -1.98
CA ARG A 79 5.02 9.04 -3.30
C ARG A 79 4.86 7.75 -4.09
N ILE A 80 3.72 7.61 -4.76
CA ILE A 80 3.38 6.44 -5.55
C ILE A 80 3.33 6.88 -7.00
N TYR A 81 4.08 6.17 -7.83
CA TYR A 81 4.23 6.42 -9.25
C TYR A 81 3.64 5.27 -10.06
N ASP A 82 2.98 5.59 -11.17
CA ASP A 82 2.62 4.60 -12.17
C ASP A 82 3.85 4.14 -12.99
N ALA A 83 3.66 3.15 -13.88
CA ALA A 83 4.71 2.65 -14.76
C ALA A 83 5.28 3.70 -15.73
N SER A 84 4.56 4.80 -15.97
CA SER A 84 5.01 5.93 -16.80
C SER A 84 5.78 6.99 -16.00
N GLY A 85 5.93 6.81 -14.69
CA GLY A 85 6.62 7.75 -13.80
C GLY A 85 5.75 8.92 -13.33
N ASN A 86 4.44 8.89 -13.55
CA ASN A 86 3.54 9.93 -13.04
C ASN A 86 3.22 9.68 -11.57
N GLU A 87 3.34 10.71 -10.74
CA GLU A 87 2.88 10.64 -9.34
C GLU A 87 1.34 10.60 -9.31
N ILE A 88 0.78 9.51 -8.76
CA ILE A 88 -0.66 9.24 -8.69
C ILE A 88 -1.23 9.38 -7.28
N ILE A 89 -0.42 9.11 -6.25
CA ILE A 89 -0.82 9.18 -4.84
C ILE A 89 0.36 9.70 -4.01
N ARG A 90 0.08 10.60 -3.07
CA ARG A 90 0.99 10.99 -2.00
C ARG A 90 0.39 10.67 -0.65
N THR A 91 1.17 10.04 0.21
CA THR A 91 0.75 9.66 1.57
C THR A 91 1.69 10.19 2.62
N ARG A 92 1.15 10.48 3.81
CA ARG A 92 1.92 10.94 4.97
C ARG A 92 1.28 10.40 6.25
N PRO A 93 2.05 9.84 7.19
CA PRO A 93 1.50 9.44 8.47
C PRO A 93 1.25 10.65 9.36
N THR A 94 0.17 10.55 10.12
CA THR A 94 -0.21 11.48 11.17
C THR A 94 0.38 11.04 12.50
N PHE A 95 0.46 11.98 13.44
CA PHE A 95 0.82 11.69 14.83
C PHE A 95 -0.14 10.70 15.52
N LYS A 96 -1.36 10.52 14.99
CA LYS A 96 -2.38 9.61 15.54
C LYS A 96 -2.23 8.16 15.09
N GLY A 97 -1.20 7.83 14.30
CA GLY A 97 -1.02 6.47 13.78
C GLY A 97 -1.87 6.16 12.54
N VAL A 98 -2.43 7.19 11.90
CA VAL A 98 -3.24 7.08 10.67
C VAL A 98 -2.41 7.55 9.49
N LEU A 99 -2.51 6.89 8.35
CA LEU A 99 -1.94 7.36 7.09
C LEU A 99 -2.94 8.30 6.39
N GLU A 100 -2.55 9.54 6.15
CA GLU A 100 -3.31 10.50 5.34
C GLU A 100 -2.88 10.42 3.88
N ILE A 101 -3.85 10.51 2.98
CA ILE A 101 -3.62 10.70 1.54
C ILE A 101 -3.67 12.22 1.31
N THR A 102 -2.54 12.82 0.96
CA THR A 102 -2.43 14.28 0.78
C THR A 102 -2.66 14.72 -0.66
N ASP A 103 -2.50 13.80 -1.61
CA ASP A 103 -2.76 14.02 -3.04
C ASP A 103 -3.15 12.67 -3.66
N MET A 104 -4.17 12.68 -4.52
CA MET A 104 -4.64 11.49 -5.24
C MET A 104 -5.25 11.91 -6.57
N ARG A 105 -4.86 11.22 -7.64
CA ARG A 105 -5.41 11.39 -8.98
C ARG A 105 -6.32 10.19 -9.28
N PRO A 106 -7.61 10.21 -8.87
CA PRO A 106 -8.48 9.04 -8.92
C PRO A 106 -8.69 8.49 -10.33
N GLN A 107 -8.62 9.33 -11.36
CA GLN A 107 -8.72 8.88 -12.75
C GLN A 107 -7.50 8.06 -13.24
N GLN A 108 -6.43 8.01 -12.46
CA GLN A 108 -5.16 7.36 -12.83
C GLN A 108 -4.89 6.05 -12.08
N VAL A 109 -5.73 5.68 -11.11
CA VAL A 109 -5.53 4.48 -10.29
C VAL A 109 -6.86 3.84 -9.90
N PRO A 110 -7.07 2.54 -10.17
CA PRO A 110 -8.25 1.83 -9.69
C PRO A 110 -8.32 1.80 -8.16
N ASP A 111 -9.54 1.87 -7.60
CA ASP A 111 -9.76 1.92 -6.14
C ASP A 111 -9.12 0.75 -5.38
N VAL A 112 -9.18 -0.46 -5.95
CA VAL A 112 -8.57 -1.67 -5.37
C VAL A 112 -7.06 -1.52 -5.24
N ASP A 113 -6.42 -0.99 -6.28
CA ASP A 113 -4.99 -0.76 -6.30
C ASP A 113 -4.63 0.34 -5.31
N ALA A 114 -5.37 1.45 -5.32
CA ALA A 114 -5.16 2.55 -4.39
C ALA A 114 -5.28 2.09 -2.93
N ALA A 115 -6.29 1.30 -2.61
CA ALA A 115 -6.50 0.75 -1.28
C ALA A 115 -5.35 -0.20 -0.88
N PHE A 116 -4.97 -1.13 -1.76
CA PHE A 116 -3.86 -2.05 -1.48
C PHE A 116 -2.52 -1.33 -1.30
N LEU A 117 -2.19 -0.39 -2.19
CA LEU A 117 -0.95 0.36 -2.17
C LEU A 117 -0.86 1.23 -0.90
N THR A 118 -1.92 1.96 -0.55
CA THR A 118 -1.97 2.80 0.65
C THR A 118 -1.97 1.97 1.93
N TYR A 119 -2.57 0.78 1.94
CA TYR A 119 -2.43 -0.18 3.03
C TYR A 119 -0.98 -0.61 3.25
N CYS A 120 -0.26 -0.94 2.16
CA CYS A 120 1.15 -1.30 2.24
C CYS A 120 2.01 -0.16 2.80
N CYS A 121 1.74 1.10 2.41
CA CYS A 121 2.36 2.28 3.01
C CYS A 121 2.06 2.36 4.51
N ALA A 122 0.80 2.16 4.92
CA ALA A 122 0.40 2.26 6.31
C ALA A 122 1.14 1.25 7.20
N LEU A 123 1.34 0.02 6.72
CA LEU A 123 2.08 -1.03 7.43
C LEU A 123 3.52 -0.64 7.79
N VAL A 124 4.20 0.15 6.94
CA VAL A 124 5.62 0.52 7.12
C VAL A 124 5.83 1.94 7.65
N ASP A 125 4.93 2.86 7.32
CA ASP A 125 5.09 4.29 7.58
C ASP A 125 4.31 4.75 8.82
N ALA A 126 3.14 4.16 9.10
CA ALA A 126 2.35 4.55 10.27
C ALA A 126 3.06 4.16 11.58
N PRO A 127 3.07 5.04 12.59
CA PRO A 127 3.53 4.67 13.92
C PRO A 127 2.79 3.42 14.43
N LYS A 128 3.51 2.31 14.62
CA LYS A 128 2.93 1.14 15.30
C LYS A 128 2.52 1.59 16.70
N ARG A 129 1.23 1.49 17.04
CA ARG A 129 0.81 1.60 18.45
C ARG A 129 1.60 0.57 19.23
N ARG A 130 2.52 1.00 20.09
CA ARG A 130 3.04 0.14 21.14
C ARG A 130 1.83 -0.24 21.98
N ARG A 131 1.45 -1.53 21.94
CA ARG A 131 0.63 -2.08 23.01
C ARG A 131 1.55 -2.05 24.24
N ILE A 132 1.25 -1.14 25.16
CA ILE A 132 1.79 -1.16 26.53
C ILE A 132 0.99 -2.20 27.29
#